data_AF-A0A7W1SSC7-F1
#
_entry.id   AF-A0A7W1SSC7-F1
#
_cell.length_a   1.000
_cell.length_b   1.000
_cell.length_c   1.000
_cell.angle_alpha   90.00
_cell.angle_beta   90.00
_cell.angle_gamma   90.00
#
_symmetry.space_group_name_H-M   'P 1'
#
loop_
_entity.id
_entity.type
_entity.pdbx_description
1 polymer ?
#
loop_
_entity_poly.entity_id
_entity_poly.type
_entity_poly.pdbx_seq_one_letter_code
_entity_poly.pdbx_strand_id
1 'polypeptide(L)'
;FLSSGHPEVVIHTRYDQENKKAVVTIEQIQDFESTPLFRLPMEVDIYVNGDVFKHKIVAHEHFEEFSFDVASKPELINVDAEKMLLGERKEVKSNSEWAFQYLNAPLFIDRFEAIESLIPSTDSLADEVIYKALSDPFESIRVLAIKNAKRLSEKNSAGLKADLIKLAKEDSKSEVRAGAIKQLKTLYNGDAEAVEVYKIGLNDKSYAVLSEALAAIFSEDENEAMKLAKSLEQEKNVSVLSTIAAIYAKNGDDSHNDFFINASKEISGFGKYSFILMYGNYLKNRSDETINAGLPIIEDAAINSAAWWMRLGGVKVLADLLAMYESQETAYKNELKSVAPGTPEEAAVNRKLVNNAVQKKKILTSILLVKEKETNENLIQVLSNFSE
;
A
#
# COMPACT_ATOMS: atom_id res chain seq x y z
N PHE A 1 4.57 25.03 28.46
CA PHE A 1 5.48 23.86 28.34
C PHE A 1 4.88 22.58 28.92
N LEU A 2 4.10 22.62 30.02
CA LEU A 2 3.43 21.42 30.58
C LEU A 2 1.95 21.27 30.19
N SER A 3 1.38 22.25 29.48
CA SER A 3 0.02 22.13 28.94
C SER A 3 0.00 21.11 27.80
N SER A 4 -1.06 20.31 27.74
CA SER A 4 -1.33 19.41 26.62
C SER A 4 -1.53 20.19 25.32
N GLY A 5 -1.25 19.53 24.19
CA GLY A 5 -1.42 20.07 22.83
C GLY A 5 -0.10 20.41 22.14
N HIS A 6 -0.20 20.74 20.85
CA HIS A 6 0.91 21.13 19.98
C HIS A 6 0.53 22.39 19.19
N PRO A 7 1.49 23.19 18.71
CA PRO A 7 1.19 24.32 17.85
C PRO A 7 0.65 23.84 16.50
N GLU A 8 -0.41 24.50 16.04
CA GLU A 8 -0.91 24.39 14.67
C GLU A 8 -0.75 25.76 14.03
N VAL A 9 0.06 25.87 12.97
CA VAL A 9 0.37 27.16 12.35
C VAL A 9 0.05 27.19 10.87
N VAL A 10 -0.52 28.31 10.42
CA VAL A 10 -0.62 28.67 9.01
C VAL A 10 0.44 29.72 8.70
N ILE A 11 1.21 29.47 7.65
CA ILE A 11 2.30 30.33 7.22
C ILE A 11 1.98 30.83 5.81
N HIS A 12 1.96 32.14 5.68
CA HIS A 12 1.82 32.82 4.40
C HIS A 12 3.03 33.67 4.12
N THR A 13 3.56 33.55 2.90
CA THR A 13 4.70 34.34 2.43
C THR A 13 4.29 35.18 1.23
N ARG A 14 4.72 36.44 1.19
CA ARG A 14 4.49 37.32 0.03
C ARG A 14 5.67 38.25 -0.19
N TYR A 15 5.78 38.76 -1.41
CA TYR A 15 6.71 39.83 -1.75
C TYR A 15 5.95 41.14 -1.93
N ASP A 16 6.25 42.12 -1.09
CA ASP A 16 5.83 43.51 -1.28
C ASP A 16 6.79 44.18 -2.25
N GLN A 17 6.35 44.32 -3.50
CA GLN A 17 7.15 44.89 -4.58
C GLN A 17 7.38 46.39 -4.43
N GLU A 18 6.43 47.13 -3.86
CA GLU A 18 6.52 48.58 -3.71
C GLU A 18 7.59 48.95 -2.69
N ASN A 19 7.58 48.24 -1.55
CA ASN A 19 8.52 48.47 -0.46
C ASN A 19 9.77 47.59 -0.52
N LYS A 20 9.84 46.66 -1.48
CA LYS A 20 10.88 45.64 -1.63
C LYS A 20 11.09 44.83 -0.36
N LYS A 21 10.00 44.27 0.17
CA LYS A 21 10.00 43.48 1.41
C LYS A 21 9.54 42.04 1.18
N ALA A 22 10.28 41.09 1.73
CA ALA A 22 9.81 39.74 1.95
C ALA A 22 8.98 39.75 3.23
N VAL A 23 7.75 39.28 3.15
CA VAL A 23 6.80 39.31 4.26
C VAL A 23 6.39 37.90 4.62
N VAL A 24 6.50 37.57 5.90
CA VAL A 24 6.09 36.30 6.50
C VAL A 24 4.97 36.58 7.49
N THR A 25 3.82 35.96 7.29
CA THR A 25 2.71 35.97 8.23
C THR A 25 2.59 34.60 8.87
N ILE A 26 2.55 34.57 10.20
CA ILE A 26 2.36 33.35 10.98
C ILE A 26 1.09 33.52 11.81
N GLU A 27 0.16 32.58 11.61
CA GLU A 27 -1.09 32.49 12.35
C GLU A 27 -1.13 31.19 13.15
N GLN A 28 -1.31 31.28 14.47
CA GLN A 28 -1.53 30.12 15.34
C GLN A 28 -3.02 29.81 15.38
N ILE A 29 -3.42 28.59 14.98
CA ILE A 29 -4.82 28.21 14.74
C ILE A 29 -5.34 27.06 15.62
N GLN A 30 -4.53 26.59 16.58
CA GLN A 30 -4.96 25.57 17.54
C GLN A 30 -6.18 26.02 18.36
N ASP A 31 -6.94 25.07 18.91
CA ASP A 31 -8.04 25.37 19.83
C ASP A 31 -7.51 25.98 21.14
N PHE A 32 -7.68 27.29 21.29
CA PHE A 32 -7.18 28.05 22.42
C PHE A 32 -7.88 27.76 23.76
N GLU A 33 -9.03 27.08 23.75
CA GLU A 33 -9.68 26.60 24.98
C GLU A 33 -8.93 25.43 25.61
N SER A 34 -8.31 24.60 24.78
CA SER A 34 -7.62 23.37 25.20
C SER A 34 -6.09 23.44 25.07
N THR A 35 -5.58 24.30 24.20
CA THR A 35 -4.15 24.41 23.87
C THR A 35 -3.70 25.87 23.88
N PRO A 36 -2.71 26.27 24.69
CA PRO A 36 -2.32 27.67 24.81
C PRO A 36 -1.65 28.22 23.54
N LEU A 37 -1.53 29.54 23.48
CA LEU A 37 -0.65 30.21 22.53
C LEU A 37 0.82 29.87 22.81
N PHE A 38 1.58 29.57 21.77
CA PHE A 38 2.99 29.21 21.89
C PHE A 38 3.92 30.36 21.52
N ARG A 39 5.13 30.30 22.07
CA ARG A 39 6.26 31.12 21.66
C ARG A 39 7.19 30.26 20.81
N LEU A 40 7.21 30.51 19.51
CA LEU A 40 7.78 29.66 18.47
C LEU A 40 9.03 30.33 17.87
N PRO A 41 10.24 30.03 18.40
CA PRO A 41 11.48 30.47 17.77
C PRO A 41 11.70 29.69 16.47
N MET A 42 11.97 30.39 15.38
CA MET A 42 12.20 29.81 14.05
C MET A 42 13.28 30.58 13.29
N GLU A 43 13.92 29.92 12.33
CA GLU A 43 14.76 30.57 11.32
C GLU A 43 13.99 30.69 10.00
N VAL A 44 14.14 31.83 9.32
CA VAL A 44 13.61 32.09 7.98
C VAL A 44 14.79 32.27 7.04
N ASP A 45 14.89 31.40 6.04
CA ASP A 45 15.85 31.52 4.94
C ASP A 45 15.15 32.19 3.75
N ILE A 46 15.67 33.33 3.30
CA ILE A 46 15.16 34.08 2.15
C ILE A 46 16.17 33.93 1.01
N TYR A 47 15.74 33.32 -0.09
CA TYR A 47 16.56 33.08 -1.27
C TYR A 47 16.33 34.22 -2.26
N VAL A 48 17.38 34.97 -2.60
CA VAL A 48 17.32 36.09 -3.55
C VAL A 48 18.54 36.06 -4.47
N ASN A 49 18.33 35.89 -5.78
CA ASN A 49 19.40 35.91 -6.80
C ASN A 49 20.55 34.92 -6.52
N GLY A 50 20.24 33.77 -5.90
CA GLY A 50 21.22 32.75 -5.53
C GLY A 50 21.87 32.92 -4.15
N ASP A 51 21.66 34.05 -3.47
CA ASP A 51 22.09 34.24 -2.09
C ASP A 51 21.00 33.78 -1.10
N VAL A 52 21.42 33.37 0.10
CA VAL A 52 20.52 32.95 1.20
C VAL A 52 20.71 33.87 2.39
N PHE A 53 19.65 34.59 2.76
CA PHE A 53 19.62 35.48 3.92
C PHE A 53 18.86 34.84 5.07
N LYS A 54 19.52 34.70 6.22
CA LYS A 54 18.98 34.00 7.39
C LYS A 54 18.49 34.97 8.45
N HIS A 55 17.27 34.80 8.90
CA HIS A 55 16.66 35.63 9.93
C HIS A 55 16.06 34.79 11.05
N LYS A 56 16.37 35.12 12.30
CA LYS A 56 15.73 34.51 13.46
C LYS A 56 14.51 35.31 13.86
N ILE A 57 13.37 34.64 13.99
CA ILE A 57 12.11 35.21 14.46
C ILE A 57 11.58 34.43 15.65
N VAL A 58 10.65 35.05 16.38
CA VAL A 58 9.92 34.38 17.45
C VAL A 58 8.45 34.76 17.31
N ALA A 59 7.64 33.86 16.75
CA ALA A 59 6.20 34.07 16.68
C ALA A 59 5.58 33.79 18.06
N HIS A 60 4.86 34.74 18.62
CA HIS A 60 4.30 34.65 19.96
C HIS A 60 2.90 35.23 20.10
N GLU A 61 2.38 35.81 19.02
CA GLU A 61 1.00 36.28 18.92
C GLU A 61 0.12 35.27 18.15
N HIS A 62 -1.20 35.46 18.23
CA HIS A 62 -2.17 34.68 17.43
C HIS A 62 -1.94 34.92 15.93
N PHE A 63 -1.65 36.16 15.55
CA PHE A 63 -1.30 36.58 14.20
C PHE A 63 -0.12 37.54 14.27
N GLU A 64 0.98 37.21 13.60
CA GLU A 64 2.19 38.04 13.60
C GLU A 64 2.75 38.17 12.17
N GLU A 65 3.14 39.39 11.80
CA GLU A 65 3.77 39.69 10.51
C GLU A 65 5.23 40.12 10.72
N PHE A 66 6.14 39.45 10.02
CA PHE A 66 7.55 39.78 9.95
C PHE A 66 7.90 40.26 8.55
N SER A 67 8.66 41.35 8.46
CA SER A 67 9.04 41.95 7.18
C SER A 67 10.55 42.15 7.11
N PHE A 68 11.15 41.75 5.98
CA PHE A 68 12.59 41.80 5.74
C PHE A 68 12.87 42.55 4.45
N ASP A 69 13.83 43.48 4.47
CA ASP A 69 14.24 44.21 3.27
C ASP A 69 14.99 43.26 2.31
N VAL A 70 14.60 43.26 1.04
CA VAL A 70 15.22 42.42 0.00
C VAL A 70 15.54 43.25 -1.25
N ALA A 71 16.57 42.85 -1.99
CA ALA A 71 16.98 43.59 -3.20
C ALA A 71 15.98 43.44 -4.37
N SER A 72 15.32 42.30 -4.45
CA SER A 72 14.36 41.90 -5.48
C SER A 72 13.39 40.85 -4.94
N LYS A 73 12.43 40.42 -5.78
CA LYS A 73 11.51 39.33 -5.46
C LYS A 73 12.30 38.06 -5.09
N PRO A 74 12.08 37.47 -3.90
CA PRO A 74 12.68 36.19 -3.53
C PRO A 74 12.18 35.04 -4.41
N GLU A 75 13.06 34.10 -4.74
CA GLU A 75 12.67 32.83 -5.37
C GLU A 75 11.99 31.89 -4.36
N LEU A 76 12.37 31.99 -3.08
CA LEU A 76 11.81 31.20 -1.99
C LEU A 76 11.95 31.94 -0.65
N ILE A 77 10.91 31.86 0.17
CA ILE A 77 10.95 32.19 1.60
C ILE A 77 10.70 30.88 2.36
N ASN A 78 11.74 30.27 2.92
CA ASN A 78 11.66 29.01 3.65
C ASN A 78 11.53 29.29 5.15
N VAL A 79 10.32 29.16 5.68
CA VAL A 79 10.02 29.36 7.10
C VAL A 79 10.30 28.07 7.87
N ASP A 80 10.74 28.21 9.11
CA ASP A 80 11.32 27.11 9.90
C ASP A 80 12.39 26.37 9.08
N ALA A 81 13.37 27.13 8.60
CA ALA A 81 14.44 26.65 7.72
C ALA A 81 15.30 25.55 8.36
N GLU A 82 15.36 25.50 9.70
CA GLU A 82 16.03 24.42 10.45
C GLU A 82 15.15 23.17 10.59
N LYS A 83 13.85 23.27 10.27
CA LYS A 83 12.84 22.20 10.37
C LYS A 83 12.76 21.64 11.80
N MET A 84 12.75 22.53 12.78
CA MET A 84 12.79 22.21 14.21
C MET A 84 11.44 22.38 14.92
N LEU A 85 10.45 23.01 14.31
CA LEU A 85 9.14 23.18 14.91
C LEU A 85 8.45 21.82 15.09
N LEU A 86 8.21 21.44 16.35
CA LEU A 86 7.40 20.28 16.69
C LEU A 86 5.92 20.68 16.73
N GLY A 87 5.29 20.66 15.57
CA GLY A 87 3.88 20.99 15.40
C GLY A 87 3.38 20.77 13.99
N GLU A 88 2.13 21.14 13.74
CA GLU A 88 1.54 21.11 12.40
C GLU A 88 1.78 22.45 11.71
N ARG A 89 2.29 22.40 10.48
CA ARG A 89 2.50 23.59 9.64
C ARG A 89 1.70 23.45 8.36
N LYS A 90 0.96 24.49 8.02
CA LYS A 90 0.27 24.63 6.74
C LYS A 90 0.91 25.79 5.99
N GLU A 91 1.71 25.46 4.98
CA GLU A 91 2.40 26.43 4.13
C GLU A 91 1.73 26.50 2.75
N VAL A 92 1.43 27.71 2.29
CA VAL A 92 0.91 27.93 0.94
C VAL A 92 2.04 28.45 0.06
N LYS A 93 2.56 27.60 -0.81
CA LYS A 93 3.58 27.95 -1.82
C LYS A 93 3.10 27.56 -3.22
N SER A 94 3.54 28.32 -4.20
CA SER A 94 3.39 28.00 -5.62
C SER A 94 4.23 26.78 -6.03
N ASN A 95 3.89 26.14 -7.15
CA ASN A 95 4.71 25.05 -7.71
C ASN A 95 6.16 25.48 -7.97
N SER A 96 6.38 26.73 -8.41
CA SER A 96 7.72 27.28 -8.62
C SER A 96 8.52 27.39 -7.33
N GLU A 97 7.89 27.78 -6.22
CA GLU A 97 8.56 27.85 -4.92
C GLU A 97 8.87 26.44 -4.39
N TRP A 98 7.94 25.48 -4.51
CA TRP A 98 8.21 24.10 -4.12
C TRP A 98 9.34 23.47 -4.96
N ALA A 99 9.34 23.68 -6.27
CA ALA A 99 10.39 23.20 -7.13
C ALA A 99 11.74 23.85 -6.78
N PHE A 100 11.75 25.16 -6.53
CA PHE A 100 12.95 25.86 -6.09
C PHE A 100 13.47 25.31 -4.75
N GLN A 101 12.56 25.06 -3.79
CA GLN A 101 12.90 24.47 -2.50
C GLN A 101 13.55 23.09 -2.67
N TYR A 102 12.96 22.21 -3.48
CA TYR A 102 13.56 20.90 -3.75
C TYR A 102 15.00 21.01 -4.30
N LEU A 103 15.22 21.97 -5.20
CA LEU A 103 16.46 22.12 -5.93
C LEU A 103 17.59 22.81 -5.14
N ASN A 104 17.23 23.70 -4.20
CA ASN A 104 18.19 24.62 -3.57
C ASN A 104 18.25 24.51 -2.05
N ALA A 105 17.21 24.00 -1.39
CA ALA A 105 17.20 23.88 0.06
C ALA A 105 17.93 22.58 0.50
N PRO A 106 18.78 22.65 1.54
CA PRO A 106 19.74 21.59 1.83
C PRO A 106 19.13 20.41 2.60
N LEU A 107 18.05 20.62 3.36
CA LEU A 107 17.59 19.60 4.31
C LEU A 107 16.74 18.54 3.62
N PHE A 108 16.78 17.34 4.19
CA PHE A 108 15.93 16.24 3.78
C PHE A 108 14.44 16.62 3.78
N ILE A 109 13.97 17.24 4.86
CA ILE A 109 12.57 17.63 5.03
C ILE A 109 12.16 18.67 3.98
N ASP A 110 13.03 19.63 3.65
CA ASP A 110 12.72 20.62 2.61
C ASP A 110 12.39 19.94 1.28
N ARG A 111 13.20 18.94 0.89
CA ARG A 111 13.02 18.20 -0.36
C ARG A 111 11.84 17.24 -0.30
N PHE A 112 11.63 16.59 0.83
CA PHE A 112 10.51 15.67 1.03
C PHE A 112 9.16 16.40 0.90
N GLU A 113 8.98 17.51 1.64
CA GLU A 113 7.76 18.32 1.61
C GLU A 113 7.48 18.94 0.23
N ALA A 114 8.54 19.37 -0.46
CA ALA A 114 8.43 19.87 -1.82
C ALA A 114 7.87 18.81 -2.78
N ILE A 115 8.36 17.56 -2.71
CA ILE A 115 7.84 16.48 -3.54
C ILE A 115 6.39 16.16 -3.16
N GLU A 116 6.08 16.03 -1.87
CA GLU A 116 4.71 15.75 -1.42
C GLU A 116 3.71 16.80 -1.93
N SER A 117 4.10 18.06 -1.91
CA SER A 117 3.29 19.17 -2.40
C SER A 117 3.14 19.19 -3.93
N LEU A 118 4.12 18.67 -4.67
CA LEU A 118 4.11 18.63 -6.14
C LEU A 118 3.41 17.40 -6.73
N ILE A 119 3.27 16.30 -5.96
CA ILE A 119 2.57 15.07 -6.39
C ILE A 119 1.16 15.33 -6.96
N PRO A 120 0.28 16.16 -6.36
CA PRO A 120 -1.05 16.39 -6.90
C PRO A 120 -1.08 17.35 -8.11
N SER A 121 0.00 18.09 -8.37
CA SER A 121 0.08 19.06 -9.48
C SER A 121 0.24 18.35 -10.82
N THR A 122 -0.33 18.91 -11.90
CA THR A 122 -0.14 18.44 -13.30
C THR A 122 0.88 19.27 -14.08
N ASP A 123 1.53 20.22 -13.42
CA ASP A 123 2.54 21.12 -13.99
C ASP A 123 3.77 20.34 -14.48
N SER A 124 4.36 20.75 -15.61
CA SER A 124 5.61 20.18 -16.11
C SER A 124 6.76 20.33 -15.11
N LEU A 125 6.77 21.41 -14.33
CA LEU A 125 7.79 21.63 -13.32
C LEU A 125 7.73 20.58 -12.20
N ALA A 126 6.52 20.14 -11.84
CA ALA A 126 6.34 19.05 -10.88
C ALA A 126 6.92 17.74 -11.42
N ASP A 127 6.71 17.44 -12.72
CA ASP A 127 7.29 16.25 -13.35
C ASP A 127 8.81 16.29 -13.38
N GLU A 128 9.40 17.44 -13.69
CA GLU A 128 10.87 17.61 -13.68
C GLU A 128 11.47 17.36 -12.30
N VAL A 129 10.84 17.88 -11.25
CA VAL A 129 11.26 17.66 -9.85
C VAL A 129 11.15 16.19 -9.47
N ILE A 130 10.01 15.54 -9.76
CA ILE A 130 9.81 14.13 -9.43
C ILE A 130 10.78 13.24 -10.21
N TYR A 131 11.07 13.57 -11.48
CA TYR A 131 12.06 12.85 -12.27
C TYR A 131 13.46 13.00 -11.66
N LYS A 132 13.86 14.21 -11.28
CA LYS A 132 15.16 14.44 -10.60
C LYS A 132 15.25 13.68 -9.27
N ALA A 133 14.14 13.57 -8.54
CA ALA A 133 14.06 12.87 -7.26
C ALA A 133 14.31 11.35 -7.36
N LEU A 134 14.25 10.74 -8.54
CA LEU A 134 14.71 9.36 -8.76
C LEU A 134 16.19 9.18 -8.44
N SER A 135 16.98 10.26 -8.44
CA SER A 135 18.41 10.28 -8.15
C SER A 135 18.77 10.97 -6.84
N ASP A 136 17.79 11.27 -5.97
CA ASP A 136 18.05 11.96 -4.71
C ASP A 136 19.00 11.17 -3.80
N PRO A 137 19.89 11.84 -3.04
CA PRO A 137 20.78 11.16 -2.10
C PRO A 137 20.04 10.31 -1.05
N PHE A 138 18.82 10.68 -0.66
CA PHE A 138 18.05 9.96 0.36
C PHE A 138 17.07 8.97 -0.26
N GLU A 139 17.08 7.75 0.27
CA GLU A 139 16.31 6.64 -0.27
C GLU A 139 14.80 6.81 -0.17
N SER A 140 14.32 7.46 0.88
CA SER A 140 12.90 7.71 1.10
C SER A 140 12.34 8.65 0.04
N ILE A 141 13.13 9.62 -0.42
CA ILE A 141 12.78 10.49 -1.54
C ILE A 141 12.77 9.69 -2.85
N ARG A 142 13.78 8.85 -3.10
CA ARG A 142 13.79 7.98 -4.29
C ARG A 142 12.57 7.05 -4.32
N VAL A 143 12.23 6.43 -3.19
CA VAL A 143 11.02 5.59 -3.07
C VAL A 143 9.75 6.40 -3.34
N LEU A 144 9.64 7.62 -2.80
CA LEU A 144 8.50 8.50 -3.03
C LEU A 144 8.37 8.87 -4.53
N ALA A 145 9.48 9.20 -5.18
CA ALA A 145 9.53 9.49 -6.61
C ALA A 145 9.12 8.28 -7.45
N ILE A 146 9.67 7.09 -7.17
CA ILE A 146 9.32 5.84 -7.85
C ILE A 146 7.81 5.55 -7.73
N LYS A 147 7.23 5.66 -6.53
CA LYS A 147 5.79 5.44 -6.33
C LYS A 147 4.92 6.34 -7.20
N ASN A 148 5.40 7.54 -7.52
CA ASN A 148 4.70 8.52 -8.32
C ASN A 148 5.17 8.59 -9.78
N ALA A 149 6.12 7.74 -10.20
CA ALA A 149 6.76 7.85 -11.51
C ALA A 149 5.86 7.57 -12.72
N LYS A 150 4.67 6.96 -12.52
CA LYS A 150 3.72 6.67 -13.60
C LYS A 150 3.40 7.91 -14.44
N ARG A 151 3.24 9.07 -13.81
CA ARG A 151 2.97 10.35 -14.49
C ARG A 151 4.07 10.77 -15.47
N LEU A 152 5.30 10.31 -15.27
CA LEU A 152 6.45 10.64 -16.10
C LEU A 152 6.49 9.78 -17.38
N SER A 153 5.83 8.62 -17.38
CA SER A 153 5.86 7.66 -18.47
C SER A 153 5.27 8.21 -19.78
N GLU A 154 4.30 9.12 -19.71
CA GLU A 154 3.69 9.75 -20.89
C GLU A 154 4.65 10.73 -21.59
N LYS A 155 5.55 11.36 -20.83
CA LYS A 155 6.45 12.41 -21.34
C LYS A 155 7.83 11.87 -21.73
N ASN A 156 8.37 10.93 -20.93
CA ASN A 156 9.71 10.36 -21.14
C ASN A 156 9.75 8.88 -20.76
N SER A 157 9.00 8.06 -21.48
CA SER A 157 8.91 6.62 -21.22
C SER A 157 10.26 5.91 -21.25
N ALA A 158 11.11 6.22 -22.25
CA ALA A 158 12.40 5.54 -22.43
C ALA A 158 13.42 5.92 -21.34
N GLY A 159 13.52 7.21 -21.00
CA GLY A 159 14.41 7.68 -19.92
C GLY A 159 13.97 7.13 -18.57
N LEU A 160 12.66 7.18 -18.27
CA LEU A 160 12.13 6.59 -17.04
C LEU A 160 12.43 5.09 -16.95
N LYS A 161 12.27 4.33 -18.04
CA LYS A 161 12.59 2.89 -18.06
C LYS A 161 14.06 2.66 -17.69
N ALA A 162 14.97 3.39 -18.32
CA ALA A 162 16.41 3.26 -18.08
C ALA A 162 16.77 3.54 -16.62
N ASP A 163 16.20 4.59 -16.03
CA ASP A 163 16.45 4.95 -14.63
C ASP A 163 15.87 3.90 -13.67
N LEU A 164 14.66 3.39 -13.92
CA LEU A 164 14.07 2.32 -13.12
C LEU A 164 14.86 1.01 -13.21
N ILE A 165 15.36 0.64 -14.38
CA ILE A 165 16.25 -0.52 -14.56
C ILE A 165 17.52 -0.35 -13.73
N LYS A 166 18.14 0.83 -13.80
CA LYS A 166 19.34 1.14 -13.03
C LYS A 166 19.07 1.05 -11.52
N LEU A 167 18.01 1.69 -11.05
CA LEU A 167 17.62 1.68 -9.64
C LEU A 167 17.34 0.25 -9.16
N ALA A 168 16.63 -0.56 -9.95
CA ALA A 168 16.33 -1.95 -9.61
C ALA A 168 17.57 -2.83 -9.50
N LYS A 169 18.61 -2.56 -10.30
CA LYS A 169 19.86 -3.34 -10.32
C LYS A 169 20.89 -2.89 -9.29
N GLU A 170 21.03 -1.58 -9.09
CA GLU A 170 22.24 -0.98 -8.51
C GLU A 170 21.99 -0.24 -7.20
N ASP A 171 20.75 0.12 -6.85
CA ASP A 171 20.52 0.93 -5.66
C ASP A 171 20.93 0.17 -4.40
N SER A 172 21.67 0.85 -3.52
CA SER A 172 22.12 0.30 -2.24
C SER A 172 20.97 -0.16 -1.32
N LYS A 173 19.78 0.43 -1.45
CA LYS A 173 18.63 0.18 -0.58
C LYS A 173 17.62 -0.74 -1.26
N SER A 174 17.25 -1.80 -0.56
CA SER A 174 16.32 -2.81 -1.09
C SER A 174 14.93 -2.26 -1.36
N GLU A 175 14.47 -1.27 -0.59
CA GLU A 175 13.15 -0.64 -0.77
C GLU A 175 13.08 0.10 -2.12
N VAL A 176 14.19 0.72 -2.52
CA VAL A 176 14.31 1.38 -3.83
C VAL A 176 14.31 0.34 -4.94
N ARG A 177 15.11 -0.73 -4.79
CA ARG A 177 15.17 -1.82 -5.79
C ARG A 177 13.80 -2.49 -5.99
N ALA A 178 13.12 -2.85 -4.91
CA ALA A 178 11.80 -3.47 -4.92
C ALA A 178 10.74 -2.52 -5.52
N GLY A 179 10.76 -1.24 -5.14
CA GLY A 179 9.88 -0.22 -5.71
C GLY A 179 10.08 -0.05 -7.21
N ALA A 180 11.33 -0.07 -7.68
CA ALA A 180 11.66 0.04 -9.09
C ALA A 180 11.18 -1.18 -9.88
N ILE A 181 11.39 -2.41 -9.38
CA ILE A 181 10.84 -3.64 -9.97
C ILE A 181 9.32 -3.56 -10.10
N LYS A 182 8.64 -3.14 -9.02
CA LYS A 182 7.18 -2.99 -9.01
C LYS A 182 6.69 -2.01 -10.07
N GLN A 183 7.39 -0.89 -10.27
CA GLN A 183 7.02 0.06 -11.31
C GLN A 183 7.37 -0.41 -12.70
N LEU A 184 8.50 -1.10 -12.88
CA LEU A 184 8.83 -1.75 -14.15
C LEU A 184 7.70 -2.69 -14.57
N LYS A 185 7.24 -3.55 -13.64
CA LYS A 185 6.12 -4.48 -13.86
C LYS A 185 4.84 -3.76 -14.28
N THR A 186 4.57 -2.62 -13.65
CA THR A 186 3.33 -1.86 -13.86
C THR A 186 3.33 -1.09 -15.18
N LEU A 187 4.47 -0.54 -15.57
CA LEU A 187 4.58 0.42 -16.69
C LEU A 187 5.15 -0.20 -17.97
N TYR A 188 5.91 -1.29 -17.86
CA TYR A 188 6.68 -1.88 -18.95
C TYR A 188 6.51 -3.40 -19.02
N ASN A 189 5.29 -3.90 -18.74
CA ASN A 189 4.97 -5.32 -18.86
C ASN A 189 5.22 -5.82 -20.30
N GLY A 190 5.89 -6.94 -20.45
CA GLY A 190 6.34 -7.51 -21.73
C GLY A 190 7.67 -6.95 -22.25
N ASP A 191 8.32 -6.02 -21.55
CA ASP A 191 9.64 -5.50 -21.94
C ASP A 191 10.77 -6.46 -21.54
N ALA A 192 11.57 -6.86 -22.52
CA ALA A 192 12.62 -7.85 -22.31
C ALA A 192 13.72 -7.40 -21.32
N GLU A 193 14.06 -6.11 -21.28
CA GLU A 193 15.06 -5.61 -20.34
C GLU A 193 14.52 -5.62 -18.91
N ALA A 194 13.23 -5.31 -18.74
CA ALA A 194 12.55 -5.39 -17.45
C ALA A 194 12.48 -6.85 -16.95
N VAL A 195 12.18 -7.81 -17.82
CA VAL A 195 12.19 -9.25 -17.49
C VAL A 195 13.56 -9.70 -16.97
N GLU A 196 14.65 -9.28 -17.60
CA GLU A 196 16.00 -9.60 -17.12
C GLU A 196 16.31 -9.02 -15.74
N VAL A 197 15.78 -7.82 -15.43
CA VAL A 197 15.87 -7.25 -14.08
C VAL A 197 15.11 -8.12 -13.07
N TYR A 198 13.93 -8.64 -13.41
CA TYR A 198 13.16 -9.50 -12.50
C TYR A 198 13.93 -10.79 -12.19
N LYS A 199 14.54 -11.42 -13.20
CA LYS A 199 15.37 -12.62 -13.01
C LYS A 199 16.56 -12.36 -12.09
N ILE A 200 17.19 -11.19 -12.18
CA ILE A 200 18.24 -10.78 -11.24
C ILE A 200 17.68 -10.64 -9.82
N GLY A 201 16.52 -9.98 -9.68
CA GLY A 201 15.85 -9.76 -8.40
C GLY A 201 15.47 -11.04 -7.64
N LEU A 202 15.27 -12.17 -8.35
CA LEU A 202 15.04 -13.48 -7.72
C LEU A 202 16.22 -13.99 -6.88
N ASN A 203 17.43 -13.42 -7.06
CA ASN A 203 18.62 -13.79 -6.32
C ASN A 203 19.04 -12.71 -5.30
N ASP A 204 18.21 -11.68 -5.09
CA ASP A 204 18.49 -10.63 -4.13
C ASP A 204 18.38 -11.15 -2.68
N LYS A 205 19.26 -10.65 -1.80
CA LYS A 205 19.25 -11.02 -0.38
C LYS A 205 18.04 -10.45 0.36
N SER A 206 17.40 -9.41 -0.18
CA SER A 206 16.21 -8.82 0.39
C SER A 206 14.96 -9.56 -0.07
N TYR A 207 14.20 -10.05 0.90
CA TYR A 207 12.89 -10.65 0.66
C TYR A 207 11.90 -9.71 -0.01
N ALA A 208 12.01 -8.39 0.17
CA ALA A 208 11.16 -7.42 -0.52
C ALA A 208 11.43 -7.42 -2.04
N VAL A 209 12.71 -7.48 -2.43
CA VAL A 209 13.12 -7.53 -3.84
C VAL A 209 12.75 -8.88 -4.44
N LEU A 210 13.04 -9.98 -3.75
CA LEU A 210 12.65 -11.33 -4.16
C LEU A 210 11.13 -11.44 -4.39
N SER A 211 10.32 -10.95 -3.46
CA SER A 211 8.85 -10.97 -3.55
C SER A 211 8.33 -10.16 -4.73
N GLU A 212 8.83 -8.96 -4.97
CA GLU A 212 8.40 -8.13 -6.11
C GLU A 212 8.90 -8.72 -7.45
N ALA A 213 10.10 -9.29 -7.48
CA ALA A 213 10.64 -9.99 -8.64
C ALA A 213 9.79 -11.21 -9.00
N LEU A 214 9.46 -12.06 -8.03
CA LEU A 214 8.60 -13.22 -8.23
C LEU A 214 7.20 -12.81 -8.72
N ALA A 215 6.63 -11.75 -8.14
CA ALA A 215 5.35 -11.21 -8.58
C ALA A 215 5.41 -10.61 -10.00
N ALA A 216 6.57 -10.09 -10.42
CA ALA A 216 6.79 -9.57 -11.77
C ALA A 216 7.01 -10.69 -12.80
N ILE A 217 7.73 -11.76 -12.44
CA ILE A 217 7.80 -12.95 -13.29
C ILE A 217 6.41 -13.55 -13.48
N PHE A 218 5.56 -13.56 -12.45
CA PHE A 218 4.19 -14.07 -12.59
C PHE A 218 3.33 -13.31 -13.60
N SER A 219 3.54 -11.99 -13.80
CA SER A 219 2.82 -11.24 -14.82
C SER A 219 3.35 -11.45 -16.25
N GLU A 220 4.55 -12.03 -16.39
CA GLU A 220 5.24 -12.26 -17.66
C GLU A 220 5.12 -13.74 -18.11
N ASP A 221 5.40 -14.67 -17.19
CA ASP A 221 5.32 -16.12 -17.38
C ASP A 221 4.78 -16.79 -16.12
N GLU A 222 3.49 -17.11 -16.16
CA GLU A 222 2.79 -17.77 -15.06
C GLU A 222 3.35 -19.18 -14.76
N ASN A 223 3.83 -19.92 -15.76
CA ASN A 223 4.34 -21.27 -15.59
C ASN A 223 5.72 -21.28 -14.93
N GLU A 224 6.60 -20.35 -15.33
CA GLU A 224 7.89 -20.17 -14.69
C GLU A 224 7.72 -19.72 -13.24
N ALA A 225 6.82 -18.76 -12.99
CA ALA A 225 6.50 -18.30 -11.64
C ALA A 225 5.97 -19.43 -10.73
N MET A 226 5.13 -20.34 -11.23
CA MET A 226 4.68 -21.51 -10.46
C MET A 226 5.85 -22.41 -10.04
N LYS A 227 6.83 -22.65 -10.93
CA LYS A 227 8.02 -23.44 -10.61
C LYS A 227 8.91 -22.74 -9.56
N LEU A 228 9.10 -21.43 -9.72
CA LEU A 228 9.87 -20.62 -8.78
C LEU A 228 9.18 -20.57 -7.41
N ALA A 229 7.87 -20.34 -7.37
CA ALA A 229 7.08 -20.37 -6.15
C ALA A 229 7.24 -21.71 -5.42
N LYS A 230 7.21 -22.83 -6.14
CA LYS A 230 7.44 -24.18 -5.58
C LYS A 230 8.81 -24.31 -4.92
N SER A 231 9.86 -23.76 -5.54
CA SER A 231 11.21 -23.79 -4.99
C SER A 231 11.39 -22.94 -3.72
N LEU A 232 10.49 -21.97 -3.51
CA LEU A 232 10.54 -20.99 -2.41
C LEU A 232 9.56 -21.30 -1.27
N GLU A 233 8.81 -22.42 -1.32
CA GLU A 233 7.81 -22.77 -0.29
C GLU A 233 8.39 -22.94 1.12
N GLN A 234 9.70 -23.18 1.24
CA GLN A 234 10.39 -23.34 2.52
C GLN A 234 10.84 -22.01 3.13
N GLU A 235 10.68 -20.89 2.42
CA GLU A 235 10.93 -19.56 2.97
C GLU A 235 9.97 -19.26 4.11
N LYS A 236 10.44 -18.47 5.09
CA LYS A 236 9.63 -18.07 6.26
C LYS A 236 9.18 -16.62 6.22
N ASN A 237 9.73 -15.85 5.29
CA ASN A 237 9.41 -14.44 5.20
C ASN A 237 7.96 -14.24 4.73
N VAL A 238 7.20 -13.46 5.50
CA VAL A 238 5.77 -13.21 5.26
C VAL A 238 5.50 -12.62 3.86
N SER A 239 6.38 -11.76 3.34
CA SER A 239 6.23 -11.20 2.00
C SER A 239 6.40 -12.26 0.91
N VAL A 240 7.35 -13.17 1.06
CA VAL A 240 7.57 -14.27 0.11
C VAL A 240 6.40 -15.24 0.14
N LEU A 241 6.00 -15.68 1.34
CA LEU A 241 4.85 -16.57 1.53
C LEU A 241 3.57 -15.94 0.97
N SER A 242 3.36 -14.64 1.17
CA SER A 242 2.18 -13.95 0.63
C SER A 242 2.20 -13.86 -0.90
N THR A 243 3.37 -13.65 -1.52
CA THR A 243 3.51 -13.70 -2.98
C THR A 243 3.22 -15.10 -3.53
N ILE A 244 3.74 -16.16 -2.90
CA ILE A 244 3.46 -17.55 -3.30
C ILE A 244 1.97 -17.86 -3.16
N ALA A 245 1.34 -17.46 -2.05
CA ALA A 245 -0.09 -17.62 -1.82
C ALA A 245 -0.92 -16.94 -2.93
N ALA A 246 -0.53 -15.73 -3.37
CA ALA A 246 -1.21 -15.04 -4.47
C ALA A 246 -1.09 -15.80 -5.80
N ILE A 247 0.09 -16.34 -6.10
CA ILE A 247 0.34 -17.14 -7.31
C ILE A 247 -0.51 -18.41 -7.29
N TYR A 248 -0.47 -19.19 -6.20
CA TYR A 248 -1.25 -20.43 -6.07
C TYR A 248 -2.76 -20.19 -6.00
N ALA A 249 -3.21 -19.07 -5.43
CA ALA A 249 -4.63 -18.72 -5.44
C ALA A 249 -5.19 -18.53 -6.85
N LYS A 250 -4.36 -18.09 -7.81
CA LYS A 250 -4.76 -17.93 -9.19
C LYS A 250 -4.58 -19.22 -10.01
N ASN A 251 -3.43 -19.88 -9.86
CA ASN A 251 -2.98 -20.93 -10.80
C ASN A 251 -2.68 -22.28 -10.16
N GLY A 252 -2.84 -22.43 -8.84
CA GLY A 252 -2.56 -23.69 -8.16
C GLY A 252 -3.52 -24.81 -8.55
N ASP A 253 -3.25 -25.98 -8.01
CA ASP A 253 -4.10 -27.18 -7.97
C ASP A 253 -4.11 -27.75 -6.54
N ASP A 254 -4.83 -28.85 -6.29
CA ASP A 254 -4.94 -29.50 -4.98
C ASP A 254 -3.58 -29.80 -4.29
N SER A 255 -2.51 -30.06 -5.06
CA SER A 255 -1.18 -30.39 -4.50
C SER A 255 -0.51 -29.24 -3.77
N HIS A 256 -1.02 -28.02 -3.93
CA HIS A 256 -0.49 -26.80 -3.31
C HIS A 256 -1.13 -26.53 -1.93
N ASN A 257 -2.05 -27.36 -1.46
CA ASN A 257 -2.76 -27.12 -0.21
C ASN A 257 -1.83 -27.15 1.01
N ASP A 258 -0.84 -28.06 0.99
CA ASP A 258 0.14 -28.20 2.08
C ASP A 258 0.95 -26.91 2.28
N PHE A 259 1.21 -26.16 1.21
CA PHE A 259 1.83 -24.84 1.32
C PHE A 259 0.95 -23.90 2.15
N PHE A 260 -0.34 -23.78 1.85
CA PHE A 260 -1.24 -22.88 2.60
C PHE A 260 -1.36 -23.28 4.06
N ILE A 261 -1.47 -24.59 4.35
CA ILE A 261 -1.54 -25.11 5.71
C ILE A 261 -0.27 -24.78 6.51
N ASN A 262 0.90 -24.83 5.88
CA ASN A 262 2.15 -24.51 6.55
C ASN A 262 2.37 -23.01 6.68
N ALA A 263 2.11 -22.24 5.61
CA ALA A 263 2.23 -20.78 5.62
C ALA A 263 1.28 -20.12 6.64
N SER A 264 0.09 -20.70 6.89
CA SER A 264 -0.85 -20.18 7.89
C SER A 264 -0.30 -20.21 9.32
N LYS A 265 0.71 -21.04 9.60
CA LYS A 265 1.36 -21.14 10.92
C LYS A 265 2.40 -20.04 11.13
N GLU A 266 2.99 -19.55 10.04
CA GLU A 266 4.04 -18.51 10.07
C GLU A 266 3.45 -17.10 9.97
N ILE A 267 2.32 -16.94 9.25
CA ILE A 267 1.72 -15.62 9.01
C ILE A 267 0.84 -15.19 10.18
N SER A 268 1.17 -14.03 10.75
CA SER A 268 0.48 -13.43 11.88
C SER A 268 0.22 -11.93 11.67
N GLY A 269 -0.46 -11.30 12.64
CA GLY A 269 -0.76 -9.87 12.61
C GLY A 269 -1.54 -9.44 11.36
N PHE A 270 -1.25 -8.25 10.86
CA PHE A 270 -1.98 -7.64 9.75
C PHE A 270 -2.00 -8.51 8.47
N GLY A 271 -0.92 -9.24 8.19
CA GLY A 271 -0.81 -10.11 7.01
C GLY A 271 -1.75 -11.31 7.01
N LYS A 272 -2.21 -11.79 8.18
CA LYS A 272 -3.11 -12.96 8.29
C LYS A 272 -4.43 -12.73 7.57
N TYR A 273 -4.96 -11.50 7.60
CA TYR A 273 -6.22 -11.18 6.92
C TYR A 273 -6.12 -11.41 5.41
N SER A 274 -5.13 -10.78 4.76
CA SER A 274 -4.92 -10.92 3.31
C SER A 274 -4.61 -12.35 2.92
N PHE A 275 -3.80 -13.06 3.72
CA PHE A 275 -3.49 -14.46 3.50
C PHE A 275 -4.73 -15.37 3.51
N ILE A 276 -5.61 -15.21 4.50
CA ILE A 276 -6.84 -16.00 4.61
C ILE A 276 -7.76 -15.77 3.41
N LEU A 277 -7.86 -14.53 2.91
CA LEU A 277 -8.62 -14.25 1.69
C LEU A 277 -8.01 -14.93 0.46
N MET A 278 -6.68 -14.94 0.33
CA MET A 278 -6.00 -15.66 -0.77
C MET A 278 -6.23 -17.16 -0.66
N TYR A 279 -6.15 -17.73 0.54
CA TYR A 279 -6.43 -19.15 0.75
C TYR A 279 -7.88 -19.50 0.42
N GLY A 280 -8.85 -18.67 0.83
CA GLY A 280 -10.24 -18.85 0.45
C GLY A 280 -10.46 -18.82 -1.07
N ASN A 281 -9.79 -17.90 -1.78
CA ASN A 281 -9.85 -17.85 -3.25
C ASN A 281 -9.23 -19.09 -3.89
N TYR A 282 -8.11 -19.59 -3.36
CA TYR A 282 -7.53 -20.87 -3.77
C TYR A 282 -8.55 -22.01 -3.61
N LEU A 283 -9.17 -22.14 -2.43
CA LEU A 283 -10.07 -23.25 -2.08
C LEU A 283 -11.31 -23.36 -2.98
N LYS A 284 -11.84 -22.24 -3.50
CA LYS A 284 -13.07 -22.22 -4.33
C LYS A 284 -13.00 -23.09 -5.59
N ASN A 285 -11.81 -23.42 -6.08
CA ASN A 285 -11.63 -24.22 -7.30
C ASN A 285 -10.96 -25.57 -7.03
N ARG A 286 -11.05 -26.06 -5.79
CA ARG A 286 -10.39 -27.29 -5.32
C ARG A 286 -11.36 -28.42 -5.07
N SER A 287 -10.80 -29.61 -4.90
CA SER A 287 -11.54 -30.78 -4.47
C SER A 287 -12.18 -30.56 -3.09
N ASP A 288 -13.26 -31.28 -2.83
CA ASP A 288 -13.92 -31.32 -1.53
C ASP A 288 -12.91 -31.71 -0.43
N GLU A 289 -12.00 -32.64 -0.70
CA GLU A 289 -10.95 -33.06 0.22
C GLU A 289 -10.04 -31.88 0.63
N THR A 290 -9.57 -31.11 -0.35
CA THR A 290 -8.75 -29.92 -0.11
C THR A 290 -9.51 -28.84 0.65
N ILE A 291 -10.77 -28.58 0.29
CA ILE A 291 -11.64 -27.63 1.01
C ILE A 291 -11.81 -28.05 2.46
N ASN A 292 -12.06 -29.35 2.70
CA ASN A 292 -12.19 -29.90 4.05
C ASN A 292 -10.89 -29.79 4.86
N ALA A 293 -9.73 -29.94 4.23
CA ALA A 293 -8.44 -29.76 4.90
C ALA A 293 -8.16 -28.27 5.24
N GLY A 294 -8.65 -27.33 4.44
CA GLY A 294 -8.52 -25.89 4.69
C GLY A 294 -9.52 -25.31 5.69
N LEU A 295 -10.71 -25.91 5.81
CA LEU A 295 -11.80 -25.40 6.63
C LEU A 295 -11.41 -25.11 8.10
N PRO A 296 -10.64 -25.95 8.81
CA PRO A 296 -10.22 -25.65 10.19
C PRO A 296 -9.37 -24.38 10.32
N ILE A 297 -8.57 -24.04 9.31
CA ILE A 297 -7.74 -22.83 9.31
C ILE A 297 -8.60 -21.59 9.09
N ILE A 298 -9.58 -21.68 8.19
CA ILE A 298 -10.54 -20.60 7.94
C ILE A 298 -11.41 -20.36 9.18
N GLU A 299 -11.86 -21.43 9.82
CA GLU A 299 -12.62 -21.38 11.08
C GLU A 299 -11.79 -20.77 12.22
N ASP A 300 -10.53 -21.20 12.41
CA ASP A 300 -9.61 -20.59 13.37
C ASP A 300 -9.45 -19.09 13.11
N ALA A 301 -9.26 -18.69 11.86
CA ALA A 301 -9.14 -17.28 11.51
C ALA A 301 -10.42 -16.50 11.84
N ALA A 302 -11.60 -17.11 11.63
CA ALA A 302 -12.90 -16.51 11.91
C ALA A 302 -13.23 -16.42 13.41
N ILE A 303 -12.61 -17.24 14.27
CA ILE A 303 -12.89 -17.28 15.71
C ILE A 303 -11.79 -16.61 16.54
N ASN A 304 -10.52 -16.95 16.26
CA ASN A 304 -9.40 -16.70 17.18
C ASN A 304 -8.51 -15.52 16.75
N SER A 305 -8.79 -14.84 15.65
CA SER A 305 -8.03 -13.64 15.28
C SER A 305 -8.28 -12.49 16.26
N ALA A 306 -7.19 -11.82 16.67
CA ALA A 306 -7.21 -10.84 17.76
C ALA A 306 -8.16 -9.65 17.50
N ALA A 307 -8.08 -9.05 16.31
CA ALA A 307 -8.97 -7.97 15.93
C ALA A 307 -10.21 -8.50 15.19
N TRP A 308 -11.38 -7.92 15.47
CA TRP A 308 -12.64 -8.33 14.84
C TRP A 308 -12.58 -8.22 13.30
N TRP A 309 -11.91 -7.20 12.77
CA TRP A 309 -11.75 -7.01 11.32
C TRP A 309 -10.86 -8.10 10.69
N MET A 310 -10.00 -8.76 11.46
CA MET A 310 -9.25 -9.92 10.98
C MET A 310 -10.15 -11.16 10.93
N ARG A 311 -11.03 -11.35 11.92
CA ARG A 311 -12.03 -12.44 11.93
C ARG A 311 -13.00 -12.34 10.76
N LEU A 312 -13.34 -11.11 10.34
CA LEU A 312 -14.11 -10.86 9.13
C LEU A 312 -13.53 -11.55 7.89
N GLY A 313 -12.21 -11.71 7.80
CA GLY A 313 -11.56 -12.43 6.69
C GLY A 313 -12.00 -13.89 6.63
N GLY A 314 -11.98 -14.60 7.77
CA GLY A 314 -12.45 -15.98 7.87
C GLY A 314 -13.96 -16.10 7.61
N VAL A 315 -14.77 -15.21 8.21
CA VAL A 315 -16.23 -15.16 7.98
C VAL A 315 -16.55 -14.99 6.49
N LYS A 316 -15.86 -14.07 5.81
CA LYS A 316 -16.05 -13.84 4.38
C LYS A 316 -15.73 -15.10 3.56
N VAL A 317 -14.64 -15.79 3.88
CA VAL A 317 -14.27 -17.03 3.16
C VAL A 317 -15.31 -18.13 3.40
N LEU A 318 -15.80 -18.32 4.63
CA LEU A 318 -16.85 -19.30 4.92
C LEU A 318 -18.14 -18.98 4.14
N ALA A 319 -18.55 -17.71 4.14
CA ALA A 319 -19.71 -17.25 3.38
C ALA A 319 -19.56 -17.49 1.87
N ASP A 320 -18.39 -17.16 1.33
CA ASP A 320 -18.05 -17.33 -0.07
C ASP A 320 -18.05 -18.83 -0.48
N LEU A 321 -17.54 -19.72 0.37
CA LEU A 321 -17.58 -21.17 0.14
C LEU A 321 -19.01 -21.70 0.23
N LEU A 322 -19.82 -21.23 1.17
CA LEU A 322 -21.23 -21.60 1.27
C LEU A 322 -21.99 -21.21 -0.02
N ALA A 323 -21.84 -19.96 -0.46
CA ALA A 323 -22.45 -19.44 -1.68
C ALA A 323 -22.03 -20.23 -2.93
N MET A 324 -20.77 -20.66 -2.99
CA MET A 324 -20.27 -21.53 -4.06
C MET A 324 -21.04 -22.86 -4.10
N TYR A 325 -21.18 -23.56 -2.96
CA TYR A 325 -21.93 -24.82 -2.91
C TYR A 325 -23.43 -24.62 -3.16
N GLU A 326 -24.04 -23.51 -2.74
CA GLU A 326 -25.43 -23.16 -3.08
C GLU A 326 -25.64 -22.96 -4.58
N SER A 327 -24.68 -22.31 -5.25
CA SER A 327 -24.69 -22.14 -6.70
C SER A 327 -24.59 -23.50 -7.41
N GLN A 328 -23.67 -24.36 -6.97
CA GLN A 328 -23.54 -25.72 -7.49
C GLN A 328 -24.81 -26.56 -7.27
N GLU A 329 -25.44 -26.49 -6.09
CA GLU A 329 -26.70 -27.19 -5.81
C GLU A 329 -27.80 -26.79 -6.79
N THR A 330 -27.91 -25.48 -7.05
CA THR A 330 -28.86 -24.93 -8.02
C THR A 330 -28.57 -25.47 -9.43
N ALA A 331 -27.29 -25.51 -9.83
CA ALA A 331 -26.89 -26.07 -11.11
C ALA A 331 -27.24 -27.56 -11.22
N TYR A 332 -26.94 -28.38 -10.19
CA TYR A 332 -27.25 -29.80 -10.18
C TYR A 332 -28.76 -30.08 -10.17
N LYS A 333 -29.56 -29.29 -9.45
CA LYS A 333 -31.02 -29.38 -9.50
C LYS A 333 -31.57 -29.08 -10.89
N ASN A 334 -30.94 -28.16 -11.63
CA ASN A 334 -31.33 -27.88 -13.01
C ASN A 334 -30.85 -28.96 -13.98
N GLU A 335 -29.64 -29.51 -13.79
CA GLU A 335 -29.13 -30.68 -14.52
C GLU A 335 -30.09 -31.87 -14.35
N LEU A 336 -30.51 -32.16 -13.12
CA LEU A 336 -31.42 -33.27 -12.81
C LEU A 336 -32.75 -33.20 -13.55
N LYS A 337 -33.31 -31.99 -13.77
CA LYS A 337 -34.56 -31.80 -14.54
C LYS A 337 -34.43 -32.18 -16.01
N SER A 338 -33.20 -32.17 -16.54
CA SER A 338 -32.91 -32.47 -17.96
C SER A 338 -32.51 -33.92 -18.20
N VAL A 339 -32.27 -34.70 -17.14
CA VAL A 339 -31.83 -36.10 -17.23
C VAL A 339 -33.03 -37.04 -17.17
N ALA A 340 -33.00 -38.10 -18.00
CA ALA A 340 -34.07 -39.08 -18.03
C ALA A 340 -34.10 -39.94 -16.74
N PRO A 341 -35.28 -40.22 -16.17
CA PRO A 341 -35.40 -41.06 -14.97
C PRO A 341 -34.87 -42.47 -15.16
N GLY A 342 -34.27 -43.04 -14.11
CA GLY A 342 -33.73 -44.39 -14.05
C GLY A 342 -32.37 -44.58 -14.73
N THR A 343 -31.71 -43.49 -15.13
CA THR A 343 -30.45 -43.55 -15.88
C THR A 343 -29.20 -43.50 -14.98
N PRO A 344 -28.05 -44.02 -15.44
CA PRO A 344 -26.76 -43.83 -14.78
C PRO A 344 -26.41 -42.35 -14.56
N GLU A 345 -26.81 -41.48 -15.49
CA GLU A 345 -26.66 -40.04 -15.43
C GLU A 345 -27.45 -39.44 -14.25
N GLU A 346 -28.70 -39.87 -14.03
CA GLU A 346 -29.52 -39.40 -12.91
C GLU A 346 -28.86 -39.78 -11.57
N ALA A 347 -28.37 -41.02 -11.47
CA ALA A 347 -27.66 -41.50 -10.29
C ALA A 347 -26.35 -40.73 -10.06
N ALA A 348 -25.66 -40.27 -11.11
CA ALA A 348 -24.49 -39.40 -10.99
C ALA A 348 -24.85 -38.01 -10.44
N VAL A 349 -25.90 -37.36 -10.96
CA VAL A 349 -26.35 -36.05 -10.49
C VAL A 349 -26.84 -36.12 -9.04
N ASN A 350 -27.60 -37.15 -8.68
CA ASN A 350 -28.05 -37.36 -7.30
C ASN A 350 -26.86 -37.53 -6.32
N ARG A 351 -25.79 -38.22 -6.73
CA ARG A 351 -24.56 -38.30 -5.92
C ARG A 351 -23.89 -36.93 -5.73
N LYS A 352 -23.82 -36.10 -6.79
CA LYS A 352 -23.31 -34.72 -6.68
C LYS A 352 -24.13 -33.90 -5.68
N LEU A 353 -25.47 -34.00 -5.73
CA LEU A 353 -26.36 -33.30 -4.79
C LEU A 353 -26.16 -33.74 -3.34
N VAL A 354 -26.02 -35.05 -3.09
CA VAL A 354 -25.75 -35.57 -1.75
C VAL A 354 -24.41 -35.07 -1.22
N ASN A 355 -23.34 -35.15 -2.02
CA ASN A 355 -22.02 -34.67 -1.62
C ASN A 355 -22.03 -33.16 -1.35
N ASN A 356 -22.65 -32.37 -2.23
CA ASN A 356 -22.78 -30.92 -2.07
C ASN A 356 -23.53 -30.57 -0.76
N ALA A 357 -24.64 -31.26 -0.45
CA ALA A 357 -25.36 -31.05 0.81
C ALA A 357 -24.50 -31.35 2.05
N VAL A 358 -23.64 -32.36 1.98
CA VAL A 358 -22.67 -32.67 3.05
C VAL A 358 -21.68 -31.52 3.23
N GLN A 359 -21.12 -30.96 2.15
CA GLN A 359 -20.17 -29.84 2.25
C GLN A 359 -20.82 -28.57 2.77
N LYS A 360 -22.02 -28.22 2.27
CA LYS A 360 -22.81 -27.09 2.79
C LYS A 360 -23.02 -27.19 4.29
N LYS A 361 -23.42 -28.37 4.77
CA LYS A 361 -23.66 -28.60 6.21
C LYS A 361 -22.39 -28.38 7.04
N LYS A 362 -21.22 -28.83 6.56
CA LYS A 362 -19.94 -28.60 7.27
C LYS A 362 -19.63 -27.10 7.37
N ILE A 363 -19.72 -26.37 6.26
CA ILE A 363 -19.44 -24.93 6.24
C ILE A 363 -20.43 -24.16 7.13
N LEU A 364 -21.72 -24.51 7.04
CA LEU A 364 -22.75 -23.90 7.89
C LEU A 364 -22.48 -24.18 9.38
N THR A 365 -22.04 -25.39 9.72
CA THR A 365 -21.63 -25.73 11.09
C THR A 365 -20.50 -24.81 11.58
N SER A 366 -19.47 -24.57 10.75
CA SER A 366 -18.39 -23.63 11.08
C SER A 366 -18.92 -22.20 11.24
N ILE A 367 -19.82 -21.74 10.38
CA ILE A 367 -20.43 -20.39 10.48
C ILE A 367 -21.22 -20.25 11.80
N LEU A 368 -22.01 -21.26 12.17
CA LEU A 368 -22.78 -21.26 13.41
C LEU A 368 -21.86 -21.25 14.64
N LEU A 369 -20.75 -21.99 14.61
CA LEU A 369 -19.75 -21.96 15.67
C LEU A 369 -19.09 -20.58 15.81
N VAL A 370 -18.79 -19.90 14.69
CA VAL A 370 -18.28 -18.53 14.70
C VAL A 370 -19.33 -17.59 15.32
N LYS A 371 -20.60 -17.73 14.94
CA LYS A 371 -21.72 -16.94 15.47
C LYS A 371 -21.91 -17.13 16.97
N GLU A 372 -21.74 -18.35 17.47
CA GLU A 372 -21.82 -18.67 18.90
C GLU A 372 -20.70 -17.99 19.72
N LYS A 373 -19.49 -17.92 19.16
CA LYS A 373 -18.31 -17.40 19.86
C LYS A 373 -18.05 -15.91 19.68
N GLU A 374 -18.71 -15.26 18.72
CA GLU A 374 -18.47 -13.86 18.40
C GLU A 374 -19.11 -12.91 19.43
N THR A 375 -18.35 -11.91 19.88
CA THR A 375 -18.79 -10.94 20.89
C THR A 375 -18.79 -9.50 20.37
N ASN A 376 -18.26 -9.25 19.18
CA ASN A 376 -18.19 -7.94 18.56
C ASN A 376 -19.46 -7.64 17.75
N GLU A 377 -20.13 -6.54 18.08
CA GLU A 377 -21.41 -6.15 17.48
C GLU A 377 -21.37 -6.05 15.94
N ASN A 378 -20.27 -5.53 15.38
CA ASN A 378 -20.14 -5.39 13.92
C ASN A 378 -20.16 -6.76 13.23
N LEU A 379 -19.47 -7.77 13.79
CA LEU A 379 -19.42 -9.09 13.18
C LEU A 379 -20.68 -9.92 13.49
N ILE A 380 -21.31 -9.72 14.65
CA ILE A 380 -22.63 -10.29 14.95
C ILE A 380 -23.65 -9.85 13.91
N GLN A 381 -23.64 -8.56 13.53
CA GLN A 381 -24.53 -8.05 12.48
C GLN A 381 -24.28 -8.76 11.14
N VAL A 382 -23.02 -8.94 10.74
CA VAL A 382 -22.67 -9.69 9.51
C VAL A 382 -23.16 -11.14 9.58
N LEU A 383 -22.98 -11.80 10.73
CA LEU A 383 -23.35 -13.20 10.94
C LEU A 383 -24.87 -13.43 11.09
N SER A 384 -25.64 -12.38 11.36
CA SER A 384 -27.10 -12.45 11.48
C SER A 384 -27.80 -12.89 10.18
N ASN A 385 -27.14 -12.68 9.03
CA ASN A 385 -27.64 -13.07 7.71
C ASN A 385 -27.61 -14.57 7.43
N PHE A 386 -26.92 -15.36 8.28
CA PHE A 386 -26.87 -16.81 8.17
C PHE A 386 -27.85 -17.44 9.16
N SER A 387 -28.80 -18.23 8.63
CA SER A 387 -29.76 -19.03 9.38
C SER A 387 -29.35 -20.51 9.42
N GLU A 388 -29.90 -21.25 10.38
CA GLU A 388 -29.79 -22.72 10.45
C GLU A 388 -30.40 -23.43 9.23
#